data_AF-A0A9E3YAP1-F1
#
_entry.id   AF-A0A9E3YAP1-F1
#
_cell.length_a   1.000
_cell.length_b   1.000
_cell.length_c   1.000
_cell.angle_alpha   90.00
_cell.angle_beta   90.00
_cell.angle_gamma   90.00
#
_symmetry.space_group_name_H-M   'P 1'
#
loop_
_entity.id
_entity.type
_entity.pdbx_description
1 polymer ?
#
loop_
_entity_poly.entity_id
_entity_poly.type
_entity_poly.pdbx_seq_one_letter_code
_entity_poly.pdbx_strand_id
1 'polypeptide(L)' 'NQVHMTARVDPRTGTLLAIAAIDNLTKGSAGGAIQSINIAMGLPETMGLPQIGLLP' A
#
# COMPACT_ATOMS: atom_id res chain seq x y z
N ASN A 1 -4.16 -2.22 5.34
CA ASN A 1 -3.93 -2.39 3.88
C ASN A 1 -3.71 -1.02 3.22
N GLN A 2 -2.61 -0.34 3.56
CA GLN A 2 -2.29 1.00 3.06
C GLN A 2 -0.84 1.05 2.56
N VAL A 3 -0.55 2.06 1.74
CA VAL A 3 0.82 2.47 1.38
C VAL A 3 0.95 3.95 1.73
N HIS A 4 1.88 4.31 2.59
CA HIS A 4 2.19 5.72 2.85
C HIS A 4 3.41 6.11 2.02
N MET A 5 3.28 7.15 1.20
CA MET A 5 4.32 7.54 0.25
C MET A 5 4.74 8.99 0.42
N THR A 6 6.03 9.26 0.21
CA THR A 6 6.57 10.61 0.09
C THR A 6 7.66 10.64 -0.97
N ALA A 7 7.87 11.79 -1.61
CA ALA A 7 8.86 11.96 -2.66
C ALA A 7 9.61 13.28 -2.53
N ARG A 8 10.90 13.30 -2.86
CA ARG A 8 11.77 14.48 -2.91
C ARG A 8 12.63 14.43 -4.17
N VAL A 9 12.87 15.59 -4.78
CA VAL A 9 13.78 15.73 -5.93
C VAL A 9 15.03 16.44 -5.45
N ASP A 10 16.21 15.88 -5.74
CA ASP A 10 17.48 16.59 -5.62
C ASP A 10 17.75 17.37 -6.93
N PRO A 11 17.65 18.70 -6.92
CA PRO A 11 17.80 19.51 -8.13
C PRO A 11 19.25 19.55 -8.65
N ARG A 12 20.25 19.21 -7.83
CA ARG A 12 21.67 19.20 -8.26
C ARG A 12 21.97 18.02 -9.16
N THR A 13 21.35 16.88 -8.89
CA THR A 13 21.61 15.60 -9.56
C THR A 13 20.46 15.17 -10.47
N GLY A 14 19.29 15.80 -10.34
CA GLY A 14 18.06 15.36 -11.01
C GLY A 14 17.49 14.07 -10.42
N THR A 15 17.96 13.63 -9.25
CA THR A 15 17.53 12.36 -8.65
C THR A 15 16.18 12.51 -7.94
N LEU A 16 15.25 11.59 -8.21
CA LEU A 16 14.00 11.44 -7.46
C LEU A 16 14.18 10.37 -6.37
N LEU A 17 14.06 10.77 -5.10
CA LEU A 17 13.92 9.87 -3.97
C LEU A 17 12.44 9.69 -3.63
N ALA A 18 11.91 8.49 -3.88
CA ALA A 18 10.58 8.08 -3.45
C ALA A 18 10.67 7.06 -2.31
N ILE A 19 9.92 7.27 -1.23
CA ILE A 19 9.87 6.39 -0.07
C ILE A 19 8.43 5.88 0.07
N ALA A 20 8.27 4.57 0.24
CA ALA A 20 6.99 3.93 0.50
C ALA A 20 7.08 3.04 1.74
N ALA A 21 6.13 3.19 2.66
CA ALA A 21 5.98 2.32 3.82
C ALA A 21 4.72 1.46 3.67
N ILE A 22 4.90 0.15 3.86
CA ILE A 22 3.84 -0.86 3.85
C ILE A 22 4.03 -1.85 4.99
N ASP A 23 2.93 -2.50 5.37
CA ASP A 23 3.00 -3.80 6.04
C ASP A 23 3.24 -4.88 4.97
N ASN A 24 4.34 -5.64 5.11
CA ASN A 24 4.77 -6.65 4.16
C ASN A 24 3.87 -7.90 4.14
N LEU A 25 3.21 -8.23 5.25
CA LEU A 25 2.29 -9.37 5.32
C LEU A 25 0.87 -8.98 4.92
N THR A 26 0.47 -7.73 5.17
CA THR A 26 -0.80 -7.19 4.70
C THR A 26 -0.67 -6.73 3.24
N LYS A 27 -0.35 -5.45 2.98
CA LYS A 27 -0.39 -4.91 1.62
C LYS A 27 0.66 -5.56 0.71
N GLY A 28 1.77 -6.01 1.27
CA GLY A 28 2.82 -6.73 0.55
C GLY A 28 2.50 -8.20 0.23
N SER A 29 1.46 -8.79 0.82
CA SER A 29 1.10 -10.19 0.61
C SER A 29 -0.41 -10.45 0.73
N ALA A 30 -0.90 -10.92 1.88
CA ALA A 30 -2.26 -11.44 2.03
C ALA A 30 -3.34 -10.37 1.78
N GLY A 31 -3.11 -9.14 2.25
CA GLY A 31 -4.03 -8.02 2.00
C GLY A 31 -4.12 -7.67 0.51
N GLY A 32 -3.01 -7.71 -0.23
CA GLY A 32 -3.01 -7.55 -1.68
C GLY A 32 -3.70 -8.68 -2.42
N ALA A 33 -3.55 -9.93 -1.94
CA ALA A 33 -4.23 -11.09 -2.49
C ALA A 33 -5.76 -11.00 -2.30
N ILE A 34 -6.23 -10.67 -1.10
CA ILE A 34 -7.66 -10.46 -0.82
C ILE A 34 -8.22 -9.30 -1.63
N GLN A 35 -7.47 -8.21 -1.77
CA GLN A 35 -7.89 -7.08 -2.61
C GLN A 35 -8.12 -7.49 -4.07
N SER A 36 -7.24 -8.33 -4.60
CA SER A 36 -7.35 -8.88 -5.96
C SER A 36 -8.55 -9.83 -6.09
N ILE A 37 -8.77 -10.69 -5.08
CA ILE A 37 -9.93 -11.61 -5.03
C ILE A 37 -11.24 -10.84 -4.95
N ASN A 38 -11.32 -9.77 -4.15
CA ASN A 38 -12.51 -8.94 -4.04
C ASN A 38 -12.92 -8.42 -5.43
N ILE A 39 -11.97 -7.86 -6.17
CA ILE A 39 -12.20 -7.39 -7.54
C ILE A 39 -12.65 -8.53 -8.45
N ALA A 40 -11.94 -9.67 -8.42
CA ALA A 40 -12.26 -10.83 -9.27
C ALA A 40 -13.66 -11.41 -9.00
N MET A 41 -14.15 -11.30 -7.77
CA MET A 41 -15.47 -11.78 -7.35
C MET A 41 -16.57 -10.72 -7.47
N GLY A 42 -16.26 -9.51 -7.96
CA GLY A 42 -17.23 -8.41 -8.03
C GLY A 42 -17.64 -7.85 -6.67
N LEU A 43 -16.82 -8.09 -5.64
CA LEU A 43 -17.00 -7.53 -4.30
C LEU A 43 -16.36 -6.13 -4.22
N PRO A 44 -16.78 -5.29 -3.25
CA PRO A 44 -16.07 -4.05 -2.95
C PRO A 44 -14.58 -4.32 -2.68
N GLU A 45 -13.68 -3.63 -3.38
CA GLU A 45 -12.24 -3.85 -3.29
C GLU A 45 -11.70 -3.80 -1.85
N THR A 46 -12.28 -2.94 -1.00
CA THR A 46 -11.89 -2.74 0.41
C THR A 46 -12.55 -3.69 1.40
N MET A 47 -13.41 -4.61 0.93
CA MET A 47 -14.11 -5.57 1.78
C MET A 47 -13.09 -6.41 2.58
N GLY A 48 -13.22 -6.39 3.92
CA GLY A 48 -12.32 -7.13 4.81
C GLY A 48 -10.90 -6.58 4.93
N LEU A 49 -10.61 -5.39 4.38
CA LEU A 49 -9.28 -4.79 4.36
C LEU A 49 -9.20 -3.51 5.21
N PRO A 50 -8.87 -3.61 6.51
CA PRO A 50 -8.76 -2.44 7.38
C PRO A 50 -7.70 -1.47 6.85
N GLN A 51 -8.02 -0.18 6.88
CA GLN A 51 -7.13 0.89 6.40
C GLN A 51 -6.33 1.57 7.51
N ILE A 52 -6.75 1.39 8.76
CA ILE A 52 -6.04 1.93 9.93
C ILE A 52 -5.03 0.85 10.39
N GLY A 53 -3.77 1.26 10.56
CA GLY A 53 -2.74 0.39 11.13
C GLY A 53 -2.96 0.16 12.62
N LEU A 54 -2.49 -0.97 13.12
CA LEU A 54 -2.43 -1.23 14.55
C LEU A 54 -1.13 -0.62 15.08
N LEU A 55 -1.24 0.21 16.11
CA LEU A 55 -0.13 0.92 16.73
C LEU A 55 -0.41 1.16 18.21
N PRO A 56 0.60 1.12 19.10
CA PRO A 56 1.95 0.61 18.86
C PRO A 56 1.98 -0.90 18.61
#